data_AF-A0A927YFT4-F1
#
_entry.id   AF-A0A927YFT4-F1
#
_cell.length_a   1.000
_cell.length_b   1.000
_cell.length_c   1.000
_cell.angle_alpha   90.00
_cell.angle_beta   90.00
_cell.angle_gamma   90.00
#
_symmetry.space_group_name_H-M   'P 1'
#
loop_
_entity.id
_entity.type
_entity.pdbx_description
1 polymer ?
#
loop_
_entity_poly.entity_id
_entity_poly.type
_entity_poly.pdbx_seq_one_letter_code
_entity_poly.pdbx_strand_id
1 'polypeptide(L)'
;MNNEVTPDDGKLYERFLAGDTTSYDELMIRYGDRLTFYLYGYLHDWQDAEDQMAITRKLVVEPGLGIGTYPVELKAANGIPGKENTIQFLVTVEKPDYSDDGIISSVEKMMNSLPDEMDLLLSDEVYVDQARAAYDALTDEQKAGVSSELTEKLKKSETLIQGFKDGAAAAQALITQTAPALGAAARSINLKIEGGTKPDIAYIEALKNDLNDVNAAYDELSDEQKAIVPEEVTKELVSMNGQVAEVLNLYDGMTKTDSILEQEASNNKKTADAVISLIQDINNTDLGKIDTAEENEEVFQAQYQEFAGKVKAAKDAYTELSVQQRSLVTNASELLAAEKKLGEMITKRRLAEVSQQDQKEAQECLEAISQIPASITPDDEAVVRAAIYAYNSLSLEGKKKIPEATVINLSAVKAKLEELIAQKQSTDPGNSGTVTPAPKPATPSGGNVAVKAANPMVVKGKNVKVSFKKLKKKKQMIDVKKLLSVKKAEGKVTYQIKTGVKGFTINKKNGKLTIKKGMKKKTYKLKIEVTAAGNEKFAGTTKTVTVKVKVK
;
A
#
# COMPACT_ATOMS: atom_id res chain seq x y z
N MET A 1 -13.15 -54.03 -45.45
CA MET A 1 -12.86 -52.85 -46.31
C MET A 1 -11.35 -52.68 -46.33
N ASN A 2 -10.80 -52.41 -47.50
CA ASN A 2 -9.45 -52.79 -47.97
C ASN A 2 -8.28 -52.40 -47.06
N ASN A 3 -7.34 -53.33 -46.89
CA ASN A 3 -5.98 -53.07 -46.42
C ASN A 3 -5.22 -52.41 -47.59
N GLU A 4 -5.11 -51.08 -47.59
CA GLU A 4 -4.20 -50.40 -48.51
C GLU A 4 -2.76 -50.62 -48.03
N VAL A 5 -1.98 -51.32 -48.84
CA VAL A 5 -0.55 -51.47 -48.66
C VAL A 5 0.08 -50.11 -48.95
N THR A 6 0.65 -49.46 -47.93
CA THR A 6 1.44 -48.25 -48.11
C THR A 6 2.57 -48.54 -49.11
N PRO A 7 2.74 -47.72 -50.17
CA PRO A 7 3.79 -47.95 -51.15
C PRO A 7 5.16 -47.95 -50.48
N ASP A 8 5.97 -48.92 -50.88
CA ASP A 8 7.40 -49.02 -50.57
C ASP A 8 8.16 -47.81 -51.15
N ASP A 9 9.17 -47.33 -50.44
CA ASP A 9 9.87 -46.08 -50.74
C ASP A 9 10.57 -46.13 -52.11
N GLY A 10 11.03 -47.32 -52.53
CA GLY A 10 11.57 -47.52 -53.88
C GLY A 10 10.54 -47.24 -54.98
N LYS A 11 9.27 -47.59 -54.77
CA LYS A 11 8.18 -47.34 -55.72
C LYS A 11 7.70 -45.89 -55.71
N LEU A 12 7.75 -45.21 -54.56
CA LEU A 12 7.47 -43.77 -54.49
C LEU A 12 8.53 -42.97 -55.24
N TYR A 13 9.79 -43.39 -55.14
CA TYR A 13 10.90 -42.75 -55.85
C TYR A 13 10.84 -42.97 -57.37
N GLU A 14 10.56 -44.20 -57.83
CA GLU A 14 10.35 -44.49 -59.26
C GLU A 14 9.18 -43.69 -59.86
N ARG A 15 8.09 -43.50 -59.09
CA ARG A 15 6.93 -42.71 -59.52
C ARG A 15 7.23 -41.21 -59.58
N PHE A 16 8.00 -40.69 -58.62
CA PHE A 16 8.48 -39.32 -58.67
C PHE A 16 9.35 -39.07 -59.90
N LEU A 17 10.30 -39.96 -60.22
CA LEU A 17 11.12 -39.86 -61.43
C LEU A 17 10.28 -39.95 -62.72
N ALA A 18 9.12 -40.60 -62.67
CA ALA A 18 8.14 -40.65 -63.76
C ALA A 18 7.21 -39.43 -63.82
N GLY A 19 7.37 -38.44 -62.92
CA GLY A 19 6.66 -37.16 -62.94
C GLY A 19 5.42 -37.08 -62.04
N ASP A 20 5.18 -38.06 -61.16
CA ASP A 20 4.10 -38.03 -60.17
C ASP A 20 4.54 -37.26 -58.91
N THR A 21 4.05 -36.03 -58.77
CA THR A 21 4.43 -35.12 -57.67
C THR A 21 3.81 -35.53 -56.32
N THR A 22 2.73 -36.30 -56.30
CA THR A 22 2.11 -36.76 -55.04
C THR A 22 2.97 -37.82 -54.35
N SER A 23 3.73 -38.60 -55.12
CA SER A 23 4.70 -39.56 -54.60
C SER A 23 5.89 -38.88 -53.91
N TYR A 24 6.24 -37.65 -54.32
CA TYR A 24 7.23 -36.80 -53.64
C TYR A 24 6.72 -36.28 -52.31
N ASP A 25 5.48 -35.79 -52.26
CA ASP A 25 4.86 -35.31 -51.02
C ASP A 25 4.83 -36.41 -49.93
N GLU A 26 4.55 -37.66 -50.30
CA GLU A 26 4.59 -38.80 -49.37
C GLU A 26 6.00 -39.15 -48.88
N LEU A 27 7.03 -39.02 -49.72
CA LEU A 27 8.44 -39.18 -49.33
C LEU A 27 8.89 -38.04 -48.40
N MET A 28 8.44 -36.82 -48.67
CA MET A 28 8.71 -35.63 -47.86
C MET A 28 8.06 -35.69 -46.49
N ILE A 29 6.83 -36.20 -46.39
CA ILE A 29 6.16 -36.45 -45.10
C ILE A 29 6.89 -37.55 -44.29
N ARG A 30 7.52 -38.54 -44.94
CA ARG A 30 8.21 -39.64 -44.26
C ARG A 30 9.63 -39.30 -43.81
N TYR A 31 10.36 -38.49 -44.56
CA TYR A 31 11.80 -38.27 -44.37
C TYR A 31 12.22 -36.79 -44.31
N GLY A 32 11.35 -35.85 -44.69
CA GLY A 32 11.68 -34.44 -44.96
C GLY A 32 11.71 -33.50 -43.75
N ASP A 33 11.01 -33.82 -42.65
CA ASP A 33 10.88 -32.89 -41.52
C ASP A 33 12.23 -32.49 -40.89
N ARG A 34 13.20 -33.40 -40.81
CA ARG A 34 14.45 -33.14 -40.07
C ARG A 34 15.34 -32.08 -40.72
N LEU A 35 15.36 -31.97 -42.04
CA LEU A 35 16.19 -30.98 -42.75
C LEU A 35 15.46 -29.64 -42.93
N THR A 36 14.13 -29.66 -43.14
CA THR A 36 13.32 -28.43 -43.17
C THR A 36 13.31 -27.74 -41.81
N PHE A 37 13.20 -28.49 -40.70
CA PHE A 37 13.32 -27.90 -39.36
C PHE A 37 14.73 -27.37 -39.07
N TYR A 38 15.78 -28.02 -39.60
CA TYR A 38 17.16 -27.53 -39.49
C TYR A 38 17.35 -26.21 -40.26
N LEU A 39 16.89 -26.12 -41.51
CA LEU A 39 16.97 -24.92 -42.35
C LEU A 39 16.04 -23.79 -41.88
N TYR A 40 14.84 -24.11 -41.40
CA TYR A 40 13.94 -23.15 -40.73
C TYR A 40 14.59 -22.53 -39.49
N GLY A 41 15.42 -23.29 -38.78
CA GLY A 41 16.22 -22.79 -37.66
C GLY A 41 17.19 -21.67 -38.05
N TYR A 42 17.66 -21.65 -39.31
CA TYR A 42 18.57 -20.62 -39.83
C TYR A 42 17.86 -19.47 -40.55
N LEU A 43 16.75 -19.75 -41.24
CA LEU A 43 16.09 -18.78 -42.12
C LEU A 43 14.89 -18.10 -41.44
N HIS A 44 14.33 -18.70 -40.40
CA HIS A 44 13.16 -18.24 -39.64
C HIS A 44 11.90 -17.91 -40.46
N ASP A 45 11.90 -18.21 -41.75
CA ASP A 45 10.78 -18.16 -42.67
C ASP A 45 10.53 -19.58 -43.21
N TRP A 46 9.31 -20.09 -43.01
CA TRP A 46 8.94 -21.44 -43.41
C TRP A 46 8.86 -21.58 -44.93
N GLN A 47 8.45 -20.51 -45.62
CA GLN A 47 8.38 -20.45 -47.08
C GLN A 47 9.79 -20.47 -47.68
N ASP A 48 10.73 -19.71 -47.12
CA ASP A 48 12.12 -19.66 -47.61
C ASP A 48 12.91 -20.93 -47.29
N ALA A 49 12.63 -21.59 -46.15
CA ALA A 49 13.23 -22.88 -45.82
C ALA A 49 12.74 -24.01 -46.75
N GLU A 50 11.47 -23.96 -47.14
CA GLU A 50 10.87 -24.83 -48.14
C GLU A 50 11.44 -24.55 -49.55
N ASP A 51 11.61 -23.27 -49.91
CA ASP A 51 12.23 -22.84 -51.16
C ASP A 51 13.72 -23.21 -51.24
N GLN A 52 14.50 -23.09 -50.16
CA GLN A 52 15.91 -23.53 -50.15
C GLN A 52 16.06 -25.05 -50.29
N MET A 53 15.13 -25.81 -49.70
CA MET A 53 15.07 -27.26 -49.92
C MET A 53 14.66 -27.60 -51.36
N ALA A 54 13.76 -26.82 -51.96
CA ALA A 54 13.27 -27.01 -53.33
C ALA A 54 14.19 -26.40 -54.43
N ILE A 55 15.14 -25.52 -54.08
CA ILE A 55 15.88 -24.67 -55.03
C ILE A 55 17.41 -24.75 -54.81
N THR A 56 17.95 -25.93 -54.55
CA THR A 56 19.30 -26.26 -55.04
C THR A 56 19.21 -27.33 -56.11
N ARG A 57 18.71 -26.95 -57.29
CA ARG A 57 18.92 -27.76 -58.50
C ARG A 57 20.40 -27.73 -58.85
N LYS A 58 21.14 -28.75 -58.43
CA LYS A 58 22.49 -29.00 -58.94
C LYS A 58 22.38 -29.23 -60.44
N LEU A 59 23.08 -28.42 -61.23
CA LEU A 59 23.33 -28.76 -62.62
C LEU A 59 24.29 -29.96 -62.64
N VAL A 60 23.75 -31.16 -62.85
CA VAL A 60 24.55 -32.37 -62.98
C VAL A 60 25.12 -32.41 -64.40
N VAL A 61 26.42 -32.26 -64.51
CA VAL A 61 27.15 -32.51 -65.76
C VAL A 61 27.52 -33.99 -65.79
N GLU A 62 26.83 -34.76 -66.62
CA GLU A 62 27.07 -36.20 -66.77
C GLU A 62 28.50 -36.50 -67.28
N PRO A 63 29.15 -37.56 -66.78
CA PRO A 63 30.45 -38.00 -67.30
C PRO A 63 30.37 -38.27 -68.80
N GLY A 64 31.28 -37.66 -69.58
CA GLY A 64 31.32 -37.81 -71.04
C GLY A 64 30.68 -36.67 -71.83
N LEU A 65 30.26 -35.58 -71.18
CA LEU A 65 29.93 -34.34 -71.89
C LEU A 65 31.19 -33.83 -72.64
N GLY A 66 31.05 -33.62 -73.95
CA GLY A 66 32.17 -33.22 -74.82
C GLY A 66 32.66 -31.81 -74.52
N ILE A 67 33.86 -31.48 -75.02
CA ILE A 67 34.39 -30.11 -74.95
C ILE A 67 33.50 -29.19 -75.79
N GLY A 68 33.04 -28.08 -75.22
CA GLY A 68 32.18 -27.12 -75.90
C GLY A 68 31.41 -26.20 -74.96
N THR A 69 30.76 -25.19 -75.52
CA THR A 69 29.89 -24.27 -74.77
C THR A 69 28.43 -24.66 -74.96
N TYR A 70 27.76 -24.94 -73.85
CA TYR A 70 26.39 -25.42 -73.79
C TYR A 70 25.50 -24.31 -73.22
N PRO A 71 24.54 -23.78 -73.99
CA PRO A 71 23.56 -22.85 -73.44
C PRO A 71 22.61 -23.60 -72.52
N VAL A 72 22.48 -23.10 -71.29
CA VAL A 72 21.53 -23.60 -70.29
C VAL A 72 20.47 -22.54 -70.07
N GLU A 73 19.22 -22.95 -70.24
CA GLU A 73 18.06 -22.13 -69.96
C GLU A 73 17.32 -22.70 -68.76
N LEU A 74 17.28 -21.92 -67.67
CA LEU A 74 16.45 -22.22 -66.51
C LEU A 74 15.19 -21.36 -66.58
N LYS A 75 14.05 -22.03 -66.58
CA LYS A 75 12.74 -21.37 -66.52
C LYS A 75 12.20 -21.48 -65.11
N ALA A 76 12.07 -20.35 -64.43
CA ALA A 76 11.34 -20.25 -63.18
C ALA A 76 9.85 -20.08 -63.50
N ALA A 77 9.09 -21.16 -63.36
CA ALA A 77 7.65 -21.12 -63.42
C ALA A 77 7.11 -20.80 -62.02
N ASN A 78 6.65 -19.57 -61.82
CA ASN A 78 5.88 -19.12 -60.64
C ASN A 78 4.41 -19.62 -60.67
N GLY A 79 4.15 -20.74 -61.35
CA GLY A 79 2.81 -21.33 -61.49
C GLY A 79 1.82 -20.53 -62.36
N ILE A 80 2.24 -19.43 -63.00
CA ILE A 80 1.39 -18.60 -63.86
C ILE A 80 1.75 -18.85 -65.35
N PRO A 81 0.86 -19.48 -66.14
CA PRO A 81 1.11 -19.71 -67.56
C PRO A 81 1.35 -18.40 -68.32
N GLY A 82 2.51 -18.28 -68.98
CA GLY A 82 2.88 -17.12 -69.81
C GLY A 82 3.63 -15.99 -69.10
N LYS A 83 4.05 -16.16 -67.83
CA LYS A 83 4.93 -15.23 -67.11
C LYS A 83 6.13 -15.93 -66.45
N GLU A 84 6.82 -16.76 -67.24
CA GLU A 84 8.05 -17.42 -66.81
C GLU A 84 9.20 -16.40 -66.76
N ASN A 85 9.95 -16.38 -65.66
CA ASN A 85 11.23 -15.69 -65.62
C ASN A 85 12.29 -16.66 -66.12
N THR A 86 13.01 -16.27 -67.16
CA THR A 86 14.04 -17.11 -67.78
C THR A 86 15.42 -16.59 -67.40
N ILE A 87 16.25 -17.48 -66.87
CA ILE A 87 17.69 -17.24 -66.66
C ILE A 87 18.43 -18.05 -67.72
N GLN A 88 19.22 -17.37 -68.55
CA GLN A 88 20.08 -18.00 -69.55
C GLN A 88 21.53 -17.78 -69.15
N PHE A 89 22.31 -18.86 -69.17
CA PHE A 89 23.76 -18.81 -68.99
C PHE A 89 24.45 -19.86 -69.87
N LEU A 90 25.75 -19.71 -70.02
CA LEU A 90 26.58 -20.63 -70.81
C LEU A 90 27.41 -21.50 -69.86
N VAL A 91 27.44 -22.80 -70.12
CA VAL A 91 28.30 -23.76 -69.43
C VAL A 91 29.34 -24.23 -70.43
N THR A 92 30.59 -23.84 -70.23
CA THR A 92 31.69 -24.29 -71.08
C THR A 92 32.40 -25.46 -70.42
N VAL A 93 32.42 -26.59 -71.13
CA VAL A 93 33.29 -27.74 -70.80
C VAL A 93 34.56 -27.56 -71.62
N GLU A 94 35.66 -27.24 -70.96
CA GLU A 94 36.96 -27.09 -71.62
C GLU A 94 37.77 -28.38 -71.48
N LYS A 95 38.72 -28.59 -72.39
CA LYS A 95 39.70 -29.65 -72.21
C LYS A 95 40.49 -29.32 -70.94
N PRO A 96 40.60 -30.22 -69.95
CA PRO A 96 41.49 -29.98 -68.82
C PRO A 96 42.90 -29.77 -69.35
N ASP A 97 43.43 -28.59 -69.08
CA ASP A 97 44.80 -28.25 -69.39
C ASP A 97 45.69 -28.80 -68.28
N TYR A 98 46.22 -30.00 -68.52
CA TYR A 98 47.13 -30.70 -67.61
C TYR A 98 48.57 -30.19 -67.71
N SER A 99 48.83 -29.11 -68.47
CA SER A 99 50.11 -28.43 -68.39
C SER A 99 50.30 -27.78 -67.02
N ASP A 100 51.54 -27.51 -66.65
CA ASP A 100 51.84 -26.82 -65.39
C ASP A 100 51.12 -25.46 -65.31
N ASP A 101 51.11 -24.69 -66.41
CA ASP A 101 50.41 -23.40 -66.50
C ASP A 101 48.88 -23.54 -66.35
N GLY A 102 48.30 -24.59 -66.94
CA GLY A 102 46.86 -24.87 -66.85
C GLY A 102 46.42 -25.29 -65.44
N ILE A 103 47.24 -26.11 -64.78
CA ILE A 103 47.03 -26.54 -63.40
C ILE A 103 47.15 -25.34 -62.45
N ILE A 104 48.19 -24.51 -62.61
CA ILE A 104 48.38 -23.28 -61.82
C ILE A 104 47.19 -22.34 -62.01
N SER A 105 46.81 -22.03 -63.25
CA SER A 105 45.70 -21.11 -63.54
C SER A 105 44.37 -21.59 -62.96
N SER A 106 44.14 -22.90 -62.90
CA SER A 106 42.95 -23.48 -62.29
C SER A 106 42.90 -23.22 -60.78
N VAL A 107 44.03 -23.42 -60.07
CA VAL A 107 44.15 -23.12 -58.63
C VAL A 107 44.03 -21.61 -58.38
N GLU A 108 44.68 -20.78 -59.19
CA GLU A 108 44.59 -19.32 -59.08
C GLU A 108 43.16 -18.80 -59.23
N LYS A 109 42.38 -19.37 -60.17
CA LYS A 109 40.96 -19.04 -60.32
C LYS A 109 40.17 -19.36 -59.04
N MET A 110 40.39 -20.53 -58.43
CA MET A 110 39.72 -20.89 -57.16
C MET A 110 40.07 -19.92 -56.04
N MET A 111 41.35 -19.58 -55.88
CA MET A 111 41.82 -18.63 -54.85
C MET A 111 41.27 -17.21 -55.09
N ASN A 112 41.20 -16.79 -56.35
CA ASN A 112 40.68 -15.48 -56.73
C ASN A 112 39.16 -15.38 -56.52
N SER A 113 38.43 -16.50 -56.60
CA SER A 113 37.00 -16.59 -56.32
C SER A 113 36.63 -16.55 -54.84
N LEU A 114 37.61 -16.62 -53.92
CA LEU A 114 37.34 -16.43 -52.50
C LEU A 114 36.81 -15.02 -52.25
N PRO A 115 35.83 -14.84 -51.35
CA PRO A 115 35.36 -13.52 -50.95
C PRO A 115 36.49 -12.63 -50.45
N ASP A 116 36.32 -11.33 -50.58
CA ASP A 116 37.22 -10.37 -49.97
C ASP A 116 37.02 -10.34 -48.45
N GLU A 117 38.02 -9.85 -47.71
CA GLU A 117 38.08 -9.91 -46.24
C GLU A 117 36.84 -9.34 -45.53
N MET A 118 36.20 -8.31 -46.09
CA MET A 118 35.00 -7.71 -45.48
C MET A 118 33.71 -8.51 -45.73
N ASP A 119 33.69 -9.36 -46.76
CA ASP A 119 32.53 -10.14 -47.18
C ASP A 119 32.67 -11.64 -46.86
N LEU A 120 33.82 -12.05 -46.31
CA LEU A 120 34.11 -13.43 -45.96
C LEU A 120 33.28 -13.86 -44.74
N LEU A 121 32.46 -14.89 -44.91
CA LEU A 121 31.61 -15.45 -43.87
C LEU A 121 32.10 -16.83 -43.43
N LEU A 122 31.67 -17.27 -42.25
CA LEU A 122 32.02 -18.61 -41.76
C LEU A 122 31.50 -19.73 -42.68
N SER A 123 30.38 -19.50 -43.39
CA SER A 123 29.85 -20.43 -44.40
C SER A 123 30.81 -20.66 -45.57
N ASP A 124 31.76 -19.75 -45.80
CA ASP A 124 32.74 -19.85 -46.88
C ASP A 124 33.95 -20.72 -46.54
N GLU A 125 34.03 -21.24 -45.31
CA GLU A 125 35.09 -22.17 -44.86
C GLU A 125 35.31 -23.30 -45.87
N VAL A 126 34.23 -23.87 -46.41
CA VAL A 126 34.30 -24.97 -47.38
C VAL A 126 35.06 -24.57 -48.64
N TYR A 127 34.93 -23.33 -49.10
CA TYR A 127 35.62 -22.83 -50.30
C TYR A 127 37.08 -22.50 -49.99
N VAL A 128 37.37 -21.96 -48.80
CA VAL A 128 38.74 -21.70 -48.32
C VAL A 128 39.51 -23.00 -48.20
N ASP A 129 38.92 -24.03 -47.58
CA ASP A 129 39.50 -25.37 -47.46
C ASP A 129 39.74 -26.04 -48.81
N GLN A 130 38.80 -25.89 -49.76
CA GLN A 130 38.96 -26.39 -51.12
C GLN A 130 40.13 -25.71 -51.85
N ALA A 131 40.23 -24.39 -51.76
CA ALA A 131 41.33 -23.62 -52.35
C ALA A 131 42.68 -24.02 -51.72
N ARG A 132 42.70 -24.24 -50.40
CA ARG A 132 43.89 -24.72 -49.68
C ARG A 132 44.31 -26.12 -50.10
N ALA A 133 43.37 -27.06 -50.18
CA ALA A 133 43.63 -28.42 -50.62
C ALA A 133 44.14 -28.46 -52.08
N ALA A 134 43.57 -27.65 -52.97
CA ALA A 134 44.00 -27.52 -54.35
C ALA A 134 45.42 -26.95 -54.45
N TYR A 135 45.75 -25.92 -53.67
CA TYR A 135 47.10 -25.37 -53.60
C TYR A 135 48.11 -26.38 -53.03
N ASP A 136 47.76 -27.11 -51.97
CA ASP A 136 48.65 -28.09 -51.35
C ASP A 136 48.93 -29.30 -52.25
N ALA A 137 48.00 -29.66 -53.12
CA ALA A 137 48.15 -30.71 -54.13
C ALA A 137 49.12 -30.35 -55.28
N LEU A 138 49.48 -29.08 -55.44
CA LEU A 138 50.50 -28.64 -56.40
C LEU A 138 51.89 -29.14 -56.01
N THR A 139 52.71 -29.43 -57.02
CA THR A 139 54.14 -29.68 -56.86
C THR A 139 54.88 -28.41 -56.42
N ASP A 140 56.11 -28.55 -55.91
CA ASP A 140 56.89 -27.39 -55.44
C ASP A 140 57.20 -26.42 -56.59
N GLU A 141 57.47 -26.94 -57.78
CA GLU A 141 57.67 -26.13 -59.00
C GLU A 141 56.39 -25.39 -59.41
N GLN A 142 55.22 -26.03 -59.32
CA GLN A 142 53.94 -25.41 -59.64
C GLN A 142 53.54 -24.35 -58.60
N LYS A 143 53.80 -24.59 -57.31
CA LYS A 143 53.56 -23.60 -56.24
C LYS A 143 54.36 -22.31 -56.45
N ALA A 144 55.55 -22.41 -57.05
CA ALA A 144 56.38 -21.25 -57.38
C ALA A 144 55.79 -20.39 -58.51
N GLY A 145 54.89 -20.96 -59.33
CA GLY A 145 54.18 -20.26 -60.39
C GLY A 145 52.87 -19.58 -59.95
N VAL A 146 52.37 -19.87 -58.75
CA VAL A 146 51.16 -19.23 -58.19
C VAL A 146 51.50 -17.82 -57.71
N SER A 147 50.67 -16.84 -58.07
CA SER A 147 50.82 -15.45 -57.62
C SER A 147 50.93 -15.32 -56.09
N SER A 148 51.95 -14.59 -55.64
CA SER A 148 52.14 -14.28 -54.22
C SER A 148 50.92 -13.60 -53.60
N GLU A 149 50.24 -12.72 -54.35
CA GLU A 149 49.05 -12.00 -53.90
C GLU A 149 47.89 -12.96 -53.57
N LEU A 150 47.68 -13.98 -54.40
CA LEU A 150 46.64 -14.99 -54.16
C LEU A 150 46.98 -15.85 -52.95
N THR A 151 48.25 -16.27 -52.80
CA THR A 151 48.66 -17.04 -51.62
C THR A 151 48.50 -16.25 -50.32
N GLU A 152 48.67 -14.92 -50.37
CA GLU A 152 48.41 -14.04 -49.23
C GLU A 152 46.92 -13.91 -48.95
N LYS A 153 46.07 -13.75 -49.99
CA LYS A 153 44.61 -13.73 -49.85
C LYS A 153 44.09 -15.01 -49.19
N LEU A 154 44.51 -16.18 -49.67
CA LEU A 154 44.13 -17.48 -49.08
C LEU A 154 44.49 -17.56 -47.59
N LYS A 155 45.73 -17.21 -47.23
CA LYS A 155 46.18 -17.21 -45.82
C LYS A 155 45.39 -16.24 -44.93
N LYS A 156 45.04 -15.06 -45.45
CA LYS A 156 44.20 -14.10 -44.72
C LYS A 156 42.81 -14.67 -44.49
N SER A 157 42.19 -15.25 -45.52
CA SER A 157 40.89 -15.90 -45.40
C SER A 157 40.90 -17.04 -44.35
N GLU A 158 41.92 -17.90 -44.37
CA GLU A 158 42.11 -18.95 -43.36
C GLU A 158 42.22 -18.38 -41.94
N THR A 159 43.04 -17.33 -41.78
CA THR A 159 43.25 -16.67 -40.48
C THR A 159 41.97 -16.05 -39.93
N LEU A 160 41.16 -15.43 -40.80
CA LEU A 160 39.87 -14.83 -40.43
C LEU A 160 38.86 -15.89 -40.00
N ILE A 161 38.69 -16.96 -40.79
CA ILE A 161 37.80 -18.09 -40.45
C ILE A 161 38.20 -18.71 -39.11
N GLN A 162 39.50 -18.90 -38.88
CA GLN A 162 39.99 -19.40 -37.60
C GLN A 162 39.72 -18.41 -36.46
N GLY A 163 39.95 -17.11 -36.69
CA GLY A 163 39.64 -16.06 -35.72
C GLY A 163 38.16 -16.02 -35.32
N PHE A 164 37.24 -16.25 -36.27
CA PHE A 164 35.81 -16.38 -35.97
C PHE A 164 35.54 -17.56 -35.03
N LYS A 165 36.10 -18.73 -35.33
CA LYS A 165 35.97 -19.94 -34.49
C LYS A 165 36.60 -19.76 -33.12
N ASP A 166 37.77 -19.15 -33.05
CA ASP A 166 38.48 -18.91 -31.80
C ASP A 166 37.70 -17.95 -30.90
N GLY A 167 37.10 -16.90 -31.46
CA GLY A 167 36.23 -15.98 -30.72
C GLY A 167 35.02 -16.70 -30.11
N ALA A 168 34.32 -17.51 -30.90
CA ALA A 168 33.19 -18.30 -30.42
C ALA A 168 33.62 -19.33 -29.35
N ALA A 169 34.76 -20.01 -29.55
CA ALA A 169 35.31 -20.97 -28.60
C ALA A 169 35.73 -20.32 -27.27
N ALA A 170 36.27 -19.09 -27.32
CA ALA A 170 36.65 -18.34 -26.13
C ALA A 170 35.42 -17.95 -25.30
N ALA A 171 34.38 -17.41 -25.92
CA ALA A 171 33.12 -17.08 -25.26
C ALA A 171 32.45 -18.35 -24.68
N GLN A 172 32.39 -19.41 -25.47
CA GLN A 172 31.90 -20.73 -25.06
C GLN A 172 32.62 -21.25 -23.82
N ALA A 173 33.95 -21.18 -23.79
CA ALA A 173 34.77 -21.63 -22.65
C ALA A 173 34.49 -20.80 -21.39
N LEU A 174 34.37 -19.47 -21.53
CA LEU A 174 34.04 -18.58 -20.41
C LEU A 174 32.66 -18.91 -19.83
N ILE A 175 31.63 -19.02 -20.67
CA ILE A 175 30.27 -19.34 -20.24
C ILE A 175 30.26 -20.69 -19.51
N THR A 176 30.87 -21.72 -20.08
CA THR A 176 30.92 -23.07 -19.49
C THR A 176 31.63 -23.08 -18.12
N GLN A 177 32.67 -22.26 -17.96
CA GLN A 177 33.43 -22.20 -16.71
C GLN A 177 32.68 -21.42 -15.61
N THR A 178 31.98 -20.36 -15.98
CA THR A 178 31.45 -19.35 -15.04
C THR A 178 29.97 -19.50 -14.75
N ALA A 179 29.14 -19.81 -15.75
CA ALA A 179 27.68 -19.90 -15.60
C ALA A 179 27.23 -20.92 -14.54
N PRO A 180 27.83 -22.12 -14.41
CA PRO A 180 27.42 -23.08 -13.38
C PRO A 180 27.65 -22.55 -11.96
N ALA A 181 28.82 -21.94 -11.73
CA ALA A 181 29.20 -21.36 -10.44
C ALA A 181 28.30 -20.17 -10.09
N LEU A 182 28.03 -19.32 -11.09
CA LEU A 182 27.17 -18.14 -10.93
C LEU A 182 25.72 -18.54 -10.63
N GLY A 183 25.18 -19.54 -11.35
CA GLY A 183 23.87 -20.12 -11.06
C GLY A 183 23.80 -20.76 -9.67
N ALA A 184 24.86 -21.43 -9.21
CA ALA A 184 24.92 -21.99 -7.86
C ALA A 184 24.94 -20.90 -6.78
N ALA A 185 25.66 -19.80 -7.03
CA ALA A 185 25.67 -18.63 -6.16
C ALA A 185 24.28 -17.98 -6.08
N ALA A 186 23.62 -17.78 -7.22
CA ALA A 186 22.26 -17.26 -7.28
C ALA A 186 21.27 -18.12 -6.49
N ARG A 187 21.27 -19.45 -6.68
CA ARG A 187 20.42 -20.38 -5.92
C ARG A 187 20.68 -20.30 -4.41
N SER A 188 21.95 -20.21 -4.00
CA SER A 188 22.33 -20.10 -2.59
C SER A 188 21.86 -18.79 -1.97
N ILE A 189 21.92 -17.69 -2.72
CA ILE A 189 21.41 -16.39 -2.29
C ILE A 189 19.90 -16.42 -2.19
N ASN A 190 19.21 -16.99 -3.18
CA ASN A 190 17.76 -17.10 -3.16
C ASN A 190 17.26 -17.87 -1.93
N LEU A 191 17.93 -18.98 -1.57
CA LEU A 191 17.60 -19.73 -0.36
C LEU A 191 17.72 -18.90 0.93
N LYS A 192 18.73 -18.02 1.01
CA LYS A 192 18.87 -17.09 2.15
C LYS A 192 17.72 -16.08 2.19
N ILE A 193 17.34 -15.54 1.03
CA ILE A 193 16.21 -14.61 0.89
C ILE A 193 14.90 -15.28 1.30
N GLU A 194 14.63 -16.50 0.82
CA GLU A 194 13.45 -17.30 1.20
C GLU A 194 13.43 -17.60 2.71
N GLY A 195 14.61 -17.81 3.30
CA GLY A 195 14.81 -17.92 4.75
C GLY A 195 14.66 -16.59 5.53
N GLY A 196 14.28 -15.50 4.87
CA GLY A 196 14.10 -14.17 5.47
C GLY A 196 15.42 -13.46 5.82
N THR A 197 16.56 -13.96 5.34
CA THR A 197 17.87 -13.37 5.57
C THR A 197 18.27 -12.52 4.38
N LYS A 198 18.48 -11.22 4.63
CA LYS A 198 18.99 -10.31 3.59
C LYS A 198 20.45 -10.63 3.29
N PRO A 199 20.81 -10.91 2.03
CA PRO A 199 22.21 -11.11 1.66
C PRO A 199 23.00 -9.81 1.76
N ASP A 200 24.30 -9.93 2.00
CA ASP A 200 25.21 -8.78 2.03
C ASP A 200 25.38 -8.21 0.61
N ILE A 201 25.35 -6.87 0.52
CA ILE A 201 25.41 -6.12 -0.73
C ILE A 201 26.66 -6.45 -1.54
N ALA A 202 27.80 -6.72 -0.91
CA ALA A 202 29.04 -7.05 -1.60
C ALA A 202 28.90 -8.33 -2.44
N TYR A 203 28.16 -9.32 -1.95
CA TYR A 203 27.89 -10.54 -2.74
C TYR A 203 26.95 -10.27 -3.91
N ILE A 204 25.99 -9.37 -3.76
CA ILE A 204 25.06 -9.00 -4.83
C ILE A 204 25.78 -8.20 -5.92
N GLU A 205 26.67 -7.29 -5.54
CA GLU A 205 27.50 -6.54 -6.49
C GLU A 205 28.47 -7.44 -7.25
N ALA A 206 29.14 -8.38 -6.56
CA ALA A 206 29.95 -9.40 -7.21
C ALA A 206 29.12 -10.23 -8.22
N LEU A 207 27.93 -10.70 -7.82
CA LEU A 207 27.03 -11.45 -8.70
C LEU A 207 26.62 -10.65 -9.95
N LYS A 208 26.38 -9.34 -9.82
CA LYS A 208 26.07 -8.45 -10.95
C LYS A 208 27.26 -8.27 -11.89
N ASN A 209 28.46 -8.11 -11.35
CA ASN A 209 29.66 -7.93 -12.14
C ASN A 209 29.99 -9.21 -12.92
N ASP A 210 29.98 -10.36 -12.24
CA ASP A 210 30.21 -11.66 -12.89
C ASP A 210 29.16 -11.93 -13.98
N LEU A 211 27.88 -11.58 -13.75
CA LEU A 211 26.83 -11.66 -14.76
C LEU A 211 27.12 -10.80 -15.99
N ASN A 212 27.59 -9.55 -15.77
CA ASN A 212 27.91 -8.64 -16.85
C ASN A 212 29.11 -9.15 -17.67
N ASP A 213 30.14 -9.67 -17.01
CA ASP A 213 31.33 -10.21 -17.68
C ASP A 213 30.98 -11.39 -18.59
N VAL A 214 30.10 -12.30 -18.14
CA VAL A 214 29.67 -13.46 -18.92
C VAL A 214 28.79 -13.05 -20.11
N ASN A 215 27.85 -12.12 -19.90
CA ASN A 215 26.99 -11.67 -20.99
C ASN A 215 27.75 -10.83 -22.02
N ALA A 216 28.68 -9.98 -21.59
CA ALA A 216 29.51 -9.18 -22.49
C ALA A 216 30.28 -10.06 -23.47
N ALA A 217 30.88 -11.17 -22.99
CA ALA A 217 31.62 -12.09 -23.85
C ALA A 217 30.75 -12.76 -24.93
N TYR A 218 29.46 -13.01 -24.65
CA TYR A 218 28.53 -13.53 -25.65
C TYR A 218 27.98 -12.44 -26.57
N ASP A 219 27.67 -11.27 -26.01
CA ASP A 219 27.08 -10.15 -26.75
C ASP A 219 28.05 -9.56 -27.79
N GLU A 220 29.36 -9.56 -27.49
CA GLU A 220 30.44 -9.11 -28.39
C GLU A 220 30.66 -10.00 -29.62
N LEU A 221 30.13 -11.23 -29.64
CA LEU A 221 30.24 -12.12 -30.80
C LEU A 221 29.41 -11.61 -31.99
N SER A 222 29.94 -11.81 -33.22
CA SER A 222 29.15 -11.63 -34.44
C SER A 222 28.02 -12.66 -34.55
N ASP A 223 27.07 -12.44 -35.44
CA ASP A 223 25.95 -13.36 -35.65
C ASP A 223 26.43 -14.74 -36.14
N GLU A 224 27.46 -14.76 -36.99
CA GLU A 224 28.11 -15.98 -37.47
C GLU A 224 28.81 -16.73 -36.33
N GLN A 225 29.46 -16.01 -35.43
CA GLN A 225 30.11 -16.60 -34.26
C GLN A 225 29.09 -17.14 -33.25
N LYS A 226 27.99 -16.42 -33.01
CA LYS A 226 26.88 -16.90 -32.15
C LYS A 226 26.25 -18.17 -32.71
N ALA A 227 26.13 -18.29 -34.04
CA ALA A 227 25.53 -19.45 -34.70
C ALA A 227 26.32 -20.77 -34.49
N ILE A 228 27.62 -20.69 -34.20
CA ILE A 228 28.45 -21.86 -33.89
C ILE A 228 28.62 -22.14 -32.40
N VAL A 229 28.09 -21.28 -31.51
CA VAL A 229 28.03 -21.58 -30.08
C VAL A 229 27.02 -22.71 -29.84
N PRO A 230 27.39 -23.82 -29.17
CA PRO A 230 26.48 -24.92 -28.87
C PRO A 230 25.18 -24.48 -28.20
N GLU A 231 24.04 -24.98 -28.69
CA GLU A 231 22.70 -24.65 -28.17
C GLU A 231 22.54 -24.97 -26.67
N GLU A 232 23.24 -26.00 -26.17
CA GLU A 232 23.22 -26.34 -24.74
C GLU A 232 23.78 -25.21 -23.87
N VAL A 233 24.76 -24.47 -24.39
CA VAL A 233 25.46 -23.43 -23.63
C VAL A 233 24.70 -22.12 -23.69
N THR A 234 24.05 -21.81 -24.81
CA THR A 234 23.13 -20.67 -24.88
C THR A 234 21.91 -20.90 -23.97
N LYS A 235 21.40 -22.13 -23.88
CA LYS A 235 20.36 -22.50 -22.89
C LYS A 235 20.82 -22.33 -21.45
N GLU A 236 22.05 -22.74 -21.15
CA GLU A 236 22.64 -22.55 -19.82
C GLU A 236 22.80 -21.07 -19.46
N LEU A 237 23.29 -20.25 -20.39
CA LEU A 237 23.39 -18.79 -20.25
C LEU A 237 22.03 -18.16 -19.93
N VAL A 238 20.99 -18.52 -20.70
CA VAL A 238 19.62 -18.03 -20.47
C VAL A 238 19.08 -18.46 -19.11
N SER A 239 19.31 -19.72 -18.71
CA SER A 239 18.87 -20.23 -17.41
C SER A 239 19.56 -19.50 -16.26
N MET A 240 20.86 -19.32 -16.34
CA MET A 240 21.67 -18.59 -15.36
C MET A 240 21.21 -17.12 -15.27
N ASN A 241 21.01 -16.44 -16.41
CA ASN A 241 20.52 -15.06 -16.45
C ASN A 241 19.17 -14.92 -15.74
N GLY A 242 18.25 -15.87 -15.96
CA GLY A 242 16.96 -15.90 -15.26
C GLY A 242 17.11 -16.05 -13.74
N GLN A 243 17.97 -16.97 -13.29
CA GLN A 243 18.22 -17.22 -11.87
C GLN A 243 18.82 -15.98 -11.18
N VAL A 244 19.80 -15.33 -11.81
CA VAL A 244 20.42 -14.12 -11.25
C VAL A 244 19.40 -12.96 -11.24
N ALA A 245 18.67 -12.74 -12.33
CA ALA A 245 17.67 -11.68 -12.40
C ALA A 245 16.58 -11.80 -11.32
N GLU A 246 16.13 -13.01 -11.01
CA GLU A 246 15.18 -13.25 -9.92
C GLU A 246 15.76 -12.80 -8.56
N VAL A 247 16.99 -13.20 -8.25
CA VAL A 247 17.70 -12.80 -7.03
C VAL A 247 17.83 -11.28 -6.92
N LEU A 248 18.22 -10.61 -8.01
CA LEU A 248 18.37 -9.15 -8.03
C LEU A 248 17.05 -8.43 -7.75
N ASN A 249 15.97 -8.88 -8.39
CA ASN A 249 14.64 -8.33 -8.18
C ASN A 249 14.14 -8.53 -6.74
N LEU A 250 14.38 -9.70 -6.17
CA LEU A 250 14.03 -10.00 -4.78
C LEU A 250 14.83 -9.12 -3.81
N TYR A 251 16.14 -8.98 -4.02
CA TYR A 251 17.00 -8.12 -3.21
C TYR A 251 16.54 -6.66 -3.24
N ASP A 252 16.24 -6.13 -4.43
CA ASP A 252 15.71 -4.77 -4.59
C ASP A 252 14.34 -4.59 -3.91
N GLY A 253 13.52 -5.64 -3.87
CA GLY A 253 12.27 -5.65 -3.11
C GLY A 253 12.50 -5.57 -1.60
N MET A 254 13.48 -6.29 -1.07
CA MET A 254 13.86 -6.25 0.34
C MET A 254 14.40 -4.88 0.74
N THR A 255 15.33 -4.31 -0.04
CA THR A 255 15.91 -2.98 0.25
C THR A 255 14.85 -1.87 0.28
N LYS A 256 13.89 -1.90 -0.65
CA LYS A 256 12.74 -0.98 -0.64
C LYS A 256 11.88 -1.16 0.62
N THR A 257 11.67 -2.40 1.05
CA THR A 257 10.90 -2.70 2.26
C THR A 257 11.59 -2.18 3.52
N ASP A 258 12.91 -2.39 3.64
CA ASP A 258 13.71 -1.88 4.76
C ASP A 258 13.66 -0.34 4.82
N SER A 259 13.83 0.34 3.69
CA SER A 259 13.76 1.80 3.62
C SER A 259 12.40 2.35 4.06
N ILE A 260 11.30 1.67 3.69
CA ILE A 260 9.95 2.05 4.13
C ILE A 260 9.80 1.87 5.65
N LEU A 261 10.27 0.74 6.20
CA LEU A 261 10.21 0.46 7.63
C LEU A 261 11.06 1.45 8.45
N GLU A 262 12.25 1.79 7.98
CA GLU A 262 13.11 2.81 8.59
C GLU A 262 12.46 4.20 8.57
N GLN A 263 11.86 4.59 7.45
CA GLN A 263 11.12 5.84 7.35
C GLN A 263 9.90 5.87 8.27
N GLU A 264 9.17 4.76 8.37
CA GLU A 264 8.04 4.64 9.29
C GLU A 264 8.49 4.72 10.75
N ALA A 265 9.59 4.06 11.12
CA ALA A 265 10.17 4.13 12.45
C ALA A 265 10.62 5.56 12.80
N SER A 266 11.29 6.25 11.87
CA SER A 266 11.70 7.65 12.00
C SER A 266 10.51 8.59 12.19
N ASN A 267 9.45 8.42 11.38
CA ASN A 267 8.22 9.21 11.51
C ASN A 267 7.49 8.96 12.83
N ASN A 268 7.42 7.70 13.26
CA ASN A 268 6.84 7.32 14.54
C ASN A 268 7.61 7.94 15.71
N LYS A 269 8.95 7.89 15.67
CA LYS A 269 9.81 8.53 16.67
C LYS A 269 9.61 10.04 16.70
N LYS A 270 9.65 10.72 15.55
CA LYS A 270 9.44 12.18 15.46
C LYS A 270 8.09 12.62 16.06
N THR A 271 7.04 11.83 15.83
CA THR A 271 5.70 12.11 16.38
C THR A 271 5.66 11.90 17.89
N ALA A 272 6.35 10.86 18.40
CA ALA A 272 6.48 10.63 19.83
C ALA A 272 7.32 11.72 20.52
N ASP A 273 8.45 12.11 19.93
CA ASP A 273 9.35 13.17 20.40
C ASP A 273 8.61 14.51 20.53
N ALA A 274 7.73 14.85 19.58
CA ALA A 274 6.90 16.06 19.68
C ALA A 274 5.99 16.05 20.93
N VAL A 275 5.43 14.90 21.29
CA VAL A 275 4.63 14.75 22.52
C VAL A 275 5.51 14.78 23.77
N ILE A 276 6.69 14.15 23.72
CA ILE A 276 7.68 14.23 24.80
C ILE A 276 8.03 15.70 25.08
N SER A 277 8.29 16.50 24.05
CA SER A 277 8.57 17.93 24.19
C SER A 277 7.39 18.71 24.78
N LEU A 278 6.15 18.45 24.35
CA LEU A 278 4.97 19.07 24.98
C LEU A 278 4.85 18.73 26.48
N ILE A 279 5.22 17.52 26.87
CA ILE A 279 5.24 17.09 28.28
C ILE A 279 6.38 17.78 29.05
N GLN A 280 7.56 17.91 28.43
CA GLN A 280 8.68 18.65 29.01
C GLN A 280 8.34 20.13 29.21
N ASP A 281 7.66 20.76 28.26
CA ASP A 281 7.19 22.15 28.37
C ASP A 281 6.21 22.35 29.53
N ILE A 282 5.37 21.35 29.82
CA ILE A 282 4.51 21.35 31.01
C ILE A 282 5.36 21.34 32.28
N ASN A 283 6.37 20.47 32.36
CA ASN A 283 7.22 20.36 33.56
C ASN A 283 8.09 21.59 33.79
N ASN A 284 8.51 22.25 32.71
CA ASN A 284 9.28 23.49 32.75
C ASN A 284 8.40 24.72 33.02
N THR A 285 7.08 24.57 33.09
CA THR A 285 6.18 25.68 33.42
C THR A 285 6.37 26.04 34.89
N ASP A 286 6.97 27.20 35.15
CA ASP A 286 7.09 27.75 36.49
C ASP A 286 5.70 28.17 36.99
N LEU A 287 5.21 27.46 38.00
CA LEU A 287 3.93 27.73 38.64
C LEU A 287 4.06 28.72 39.81
N GLY A 288 5.29 29.15 40.17
CA GLY A 288 5.54 29.99 41.33
C GLY A 288 5.13 29.35 42.67
N LYS A 289 5.36 30.07 43.79
CA LYS A 289 4.76 29.71 45.09
C LYS A 289 3.32 30.22 45.13
N ILE A 290 2.36 29.33 44.95
CA ILE A 290 0.93 29.64 45.17
C ILE A 290 0.55 29.04 46.52
N ASP A 291 1.00 29.70 47.60
CA ASP A 291 0.70 29.24 48.96
C ASP A 291 -0.76 29.56 49.34
N THR A 292 -1.38 30.62 48.78
CA THR A 292 -2.82 30.93 48.94
C THR A 292 -3.37 31.67 47.72
N ALA A 293 -4.64 31.45 47.40
CA ALA A 293 -5.35 32.13 46.30
C ALA A 293 -5.72 33.59 46.62
N GLU A 294 -5.39 34.09 47.82
CA GLU A 294 -5.96 35.32 48.36
C GLU A 294 -5.20 36.60 47.98
N GLU A 295 -3.92 36.52 47.57
CA GLU A 295 -3.10 37.74 47.37
C GLU A 295 -3.00 38.21 45.90
N ASN A 296 -3.32 37.38 44.89
CA ASN A 296 -3.34 37.83 43.49
C ASN A 296 -4.14 36.91 42.53
N GLU A 297 -5.47 37.02 42.54
CA GLU A 297 -6.41 36.21 41.72
C GLU A 297 -6.11 36.29 40.21
N GLU A 298 -5.70 37.46 39.70
CA GLU A 298 -5.43 37.66 38.28
C GLU A 298 -4.21 36.86 37.80
N VAL A 299 -3.14 36.81 38.62
CA VAL A 299 -1.95 35.99 38.36
C VAL A 299 -2.26 34.50 38.42
N PHE A 300 -3.06 34.07 39.40
CA PHE A 300 -3.49 32.67 39.51
C PHE A 300 -4.30 32.22 38.29
N GLN A 301 -5.22 33.05 37.80
CA GLN A 301 -6.04 32.74 36.63
C GLN A 301 -5.19 32.65 35.35
N ALA A 302 -4.24 33.57 35.15
CA ALA A 302 -3.35 33.52 33.99
C ALA A 302 -2.49 32.24 33.96
N GLN A 303 -1.87 31.89 35.09
CA GLN A 303 -1.06 30.67 35.24
C GLN A 303 -1.91 29.40 35.07
N TYR A 304 -3.11 29.39 35.64
CA TYR A 304 -4.06 28.28 35.48
C TYR A 304 -4.41 28.06 34.00
N GLN A 305 -4.74 29.12 33.25
CA GLN A 305 -5.10 29.01 31.85
C GLN A 305 -3.93 28.52 30.99
N GLU A 306 -2.72 29.02 31.25
CA GLU A 306 -1.50 28.57 30.56
C GLU A 306 -1.22 27.08 30.82
N PHE A 307 -1.19 26.68 32.09
CA PHE A 307 -0.93 25.29 32.47
C PHE A 307 -2.02 24.34 31.95
N ALA A 308 -3.29 24.71 32.09
CA ALA A 308 -4.42 23.95 31.56
C ALA A 308 -4.36 23.79 30.04
N GLY A 309 -3.97 24.85 29.33
CA GLY A 309 -3.77 24.84 27.88
C GLY A 309 -2.68 23.85 27.45
N LYS A 310 -1.51 23.90 28.10
CA LYS A 310 -0.38 22.99 27.83
C LYS A 310 -0.73 21.53 28.14
N VAL A 311 -1.33 21.25 29.30
CA VAL A 311 -1.79 19.89 29.69
C VAL A 311 -2.81 19.35 28.69
N LYS A 312 -3.77 20.18 28.26
CA LYS A 312 -4.76 19.78 27.26
C LYS A 312 -4.09 19.48 25.92
N ALA A 313 -3.16 20.32 25.45
CA ALA A 313 -2.47 20.11 24.19
C ALA A 313 -1.67 18.80 24.19
N ALA A 314 -0.89 18.53 25.25
CA ALA A 314 -0.14 17.29 25.39
C ALA A 314 -1.06 16.06 25.49
N LYS A 315 -2.17 16.14 26.23
CA LYS A 315 -3.15 15.06 26.35
C LYS A 315 -3.81 14.75 25.01
N ASP A 316 -4.29 15.77 24.31
CA ASP A 316 -4.94 15.60 23.01
C ASP A 316 -3.96 14.94 22.03
N ALA A 317 -2.73 15.47 21.92
CA ALA A 317 -1.67 14.91 21.08
C ALA A 317 -1.33 13.45 21.45
N TYR A 318 -1.18 13.14 22.74
CA TYR A 318 -0.91 11.77 23.22
C TYR A 318 -2.05 10.79 22.88
N THR A 319 -3.31 11.24 22.94
CA THR A 319 -4.47 10.38 22.62
C THR A 319 -4.61 10.09 21.12
N GLU A 320 -4.04 10.92 20.26
CA GLU A 320 -4.04 10.73 18.81
C GLU A 320 -2.95 9.75 18.32
N LEU A 321 -1.92 9.51 19.13
CA LEU A 321 -0.83 8.59 18.80
C LEU A 321 -1.31 7.16 18.49
N SER A 322 -0.55 6.44 17.66
CA SER A 322 -0.71 5.00 17.48
C SER A 322 -0.16 4.21 18.67
N VAL A 323 -0.36 2.88 18.70
CA VAL A 323 0.23 2.03 19.76
C VAL A 323 1.75 2.07 19.72
N GLN A 324 2.36 1.95 18.53
CA GLN A 324 3.81 2.00 18.33
C GLN A 324 4.39 3.37 18.69
N GLN A 325 3.67 4.46 18.37
CA GLN A 325 4.11 5.82 18.74
C GLN A 325 4.03 6.05 20.25
N ARG A 326 2.98 5.56 20.93
CA ARG A 326 2.85 5.69 22.39
C ARG A 326 3.94 4.96 23.16
N SER A 327 4.40 3.79 22.70
CA SER A 327 5.49 3.07 23.38
C SER A 327 6.82 3.82 23.32
N LEU A 328 6.97 4.77 22.38
CA LEU A 328 8.14 5.62 22.27
C LEU A 328 8.07 6.87 23.16
N VAL A 329 6.90 7.21 23.72
CA VAL A 329 6.77 8.35 24.64
C VAL A 329 7.25 7.94 26.03
N THR A 330 8.51 8.25 26.34
CA THR A 330 9.20 7.79 27.55
C THR A 330 8.73 8.47 28.84
N ASN A 331 8.19 9.69 28.75
CA ASN A 331 7.80 10.51 29.89
C ASN A 331 6.27 10.61 30.11
N ALA A 332 5.49 9.66 29.61
CA ALA A 332 4.03 9.67 29.72
C ALA A 332 3.50 9.74 31.17
N SER A 333 4.28 9.25 32.16
CA SER A 333 3.93 9.36 33.59
C SER A 333 3.88 10.80 34.10
N GLU A 334 4.68 11.70 33.51
CA GLU A 334 4.74 13.10 33.91
C GLU A 334 3.48 13.86 33.47
N LEU A 335 2.91 13.49 32.32
CA LEU A 335 1.61 14.01 31.88
C LEU A 335 0.49 13.66 32.88
N LEU A 336 0.50 12.45 33.43
CA LEU A 336 -0.46 12.05 34.46
C LEU A 336 -0.29 12.87 35.75
N ALA A 337 0.97 13.12 36.15
CA ALA A 337 1.26 13.97 37.30
C ALA A 337 0.77 15.41 37.07
N ALA A 338 0.95 15.95 35.87
CA ALA A 338 0.43 17.26 35.49
C ALA A 338 -1.10 17.32 35.47
N GLU A 339 -1.79 16.28 34.99
CA GLU A 339 -3.26 16.18 35.07
C GLU A 339 -3.76 16.19 36.51
N LYS A 340 -3.05 15.52 37.43
CA LYS A 340 -3.37 15.55 38.86
C LYS A 340 -3.20 16.95 39.45
N LYS A 341 -2.07 17.60 39.18
CA LYS A 341 -1.81 18.99 39.61
C LYS A 341 -2.89 19.96 39.10
N LEU A 342 -3.31 19.82 37.83
CA LEU A 342 -4.39 20.63 37.28
C LEU A 342 -5.72 20.41 38.05
N GLY A 343 -6.04 19.17 38.43
CA GLY A 343 -7.20 18.86 39.26
C GLY A 343 -7.15 19.50 40.66
N GLU A 344 -5.96 19.55 41.26
CA GLU A 344 -5.74 20.25 42.55
C GLU A 344 -5.95 21.76 42.40
N MET A 345 -5.44 22.39 41.34
CA MET A 345 -5.67 23.81 41.05
C MET A 345 -7.16 24.13 40.81
N ILE A 346 -7.88 23.29 40.06
CA ILE A 346 -9.34 23.45 39.86
C ILE A 346 -10.08 23.44 41.20
N THR A 347 -9.68 22.55 42.10
CA THR A 347 -10.30 22.43 43.43
C THR A 347 -10.03 23.67 44.28
N LYS A 348 -8.78 24.16 44.29
CA LYS A 348 -8.42 25.42 44.97
C LYS A 348 -9.23 26.60 44.45
N ARG A 349 -9.36 26.74 43.12
CA ARG A 349 -10.16 27.81 42.49
C ARG A 349 -11.62 27.76 42.91
N ARG A 350 -12.24 26.57 42.87
CA ARG A 350 -13.64 26.40 43.28
C ARG A 350 -13.86 26.77 44.75
N LEU A 351 -12.89 26.47 45.63
CA LEU A 351 -12.96 26.86 47.04
C LEU A 351 -12.85 28.39 47.21
N ALA A 352 -11.96 29.04 46.45
CA ALA A 352 -11.85 30.50 46.44
C ALA A 352 -13.13 31.18 45.91
N GLU A 353 -13.71 30.68 44.80
CA GLU A 353 -14.97 31.17 44.24
C GLU A 353 -16.12 31.12 45.27
N VAL A 354 -16.24 30.03 46.02
CA VAL A 354 -17.26 29.89 47.08
C VAL A 354 -16.99 30.87 48.23
N SER A 355 -15.72 31.05 48.64
CA SER A 355 -15.37 31.99 49.72
C SER A 355 -15.64 33.46 49.34
N GLN A 356 -15.37 33.85 48.09
CA GLN A 356 -15.70 35.18 47.56
C GLN A 356 -17.21 35.39 47.47
N GLN A 357 -17.96 34.38 47.03
CA GLN A 357 -19.43 34.42 47.03
C GLN A 357 -19.97 34.62 48.44
N ASP A 358 -19.43 33.89 49.43
CA ASP A 358 -19.80 34.07 50.85
C ASP A 358 -19.43 35.48 51.37
N GLN A 359 -18.33 36.08 50.91
CA GLN A 359 -17.97 37.48 51.25
C GLN A 359 -18.96 38.47 50.65
N LYS A 360 -19.30 38.30 49.36
CA LYS A 360 -20.24 39.17 48.65
C LYS A 360 -21.63 39.09 49.26
N GLU A 361 -22.15 37.89 49.51
CA GLU A 361 -23.46 37.69 50.14
C GLU A 361 -23.48 38.28 51.56
N ALA A 362 -22.39 38.14 52.33
CA ALA A 362 -22.26 38.77 53.64
C ALA A 362 -22.27 40.31 53.53
N GLN A 363 -21.61 40.88 52.53
CA GLN A 363 -21.61 42.33 52.28
C GLN A 363 -23.00 42.83 51.86
N GLU A 364 -23.68 42.14 50.94
CA GLU A 364 -25.07 42.44 50.55
C GLU A 364 -26.02 42.35 51.77
N CYS A 365 -25.78 41.40 52.67
CA CYS A 365 -26.52 41.30 53.93
C CYS A 365 -26.23 42.51 54.85
N LEU A 366 -24.98 42.96 54.97
CA LEU A 366 -24.64 44.15 55.76
C LEU A 366 -25.27 45.42 55.17
N GLU A 367 -25.31 45.53 53.84
CA GLU A 367 -26.00 46.61 53.13
C GLU A 367 -27.50 46.58 53.36
N ALA A 368 -28.14 45.41 53.31
CA ALA A 368 -29.56 45.28 53.63
C ALA A 368 -29.87 45.67 55.08
N ILE A 369 -28.98 45.36 56.03
CA ILE A 369 -29.12 45.73 57.43
C ILE A 369 -28.93 47.25 57.63
N SER A 370 -28.04 47.89 56.86
CA SER A 370 -27.80 49.35 56.98
C SER A 370 -28.98 50.20 56.48
N GLN A 371 -29.88 49.64 55.67
CA GLN A 371 -31.11 50.31 55.23
C GLN A 371 -32.20 50.37 56.32
N ILE A 372 -32.02 49.70 57.46
CA ILE A 372 -32.99 49.76 58.56
C ILE A 372 -32.92 51.15 59.21
N PRO A 373 -34.03 51.91 59.26
CA PRO A 373 -34.03 53.25 59.84
C PRO A 373 -33.78 53.21 61.36
N ALA A 374 -33.10 54.24 61.89
CA ALA A 374 -32.77 54.34 63.31
C ALA A 374 -33.99 54.40 64.24
N SER A 375 -35.13 54.91 63.73
CA SER A 375 -36.42 54.89 64.42
C SER A 375 -37.40 54.04 63.61
N ILE A 376 -37.70 52.85 64.14
CA ILE A 376 -38.58 51.87 63.49
C ILE A 376 -40.03 52.24 63.72
N THR A 377 -40.82 52.23 62.65
CA THR A 377 -42.28 52.35 62.65
C THR A 377 -42.91 51.05 62.11
N PRO A 378 -44.22 50.82 62.32
CA PRO A 378 -44.87 49.63 61.78
C PRO A 378 -44.85 49.52 60.25
N ASP A 379 -44.61 50.62 59.52
CA ASP A 379 -44.59 50.64 58.06
C ASP A 379 -43.23 50.19 57.48
N ASP A 380 -42.20 50.05 58.33
CA ASP A 380 -40.85 49.59 57.97
C ASP A 380 -40.72 48.05 57.91
N GLU A 381 -41.83 47.33 58.06
CA GLU A 381 -41.88 45.86 58.14
C GLU A 381 -41.19 45.16 56.96
N ALA A 382 -41.37 45.68 55.74
CA ALA A 382 -40.78 45.11 54.54
C ALA A 382 -39.24 45.17 54.57
N VAL A 383 -38.67 46.29 55.04
CA VAL A 383 -37.22 46.52 55.10
C VAL A 383 -36.58 45.63 56.16
N VAL A 384 -37.21 45.55 57.35
CA VAL A 384 -36.74 44.68 58.44
C VAL A 384 -36.81 43.20 58.07
N ARG A 385 -37.91 42.75 57.42
CA ARG A 385 -38.04 41.37 56.94
C ARG A 385 -37.01 41.03 55.85
N ALA A 386 -36.71 41.96 54.95
CA ALA A 386 -35.69 41.76 53.91
C ALA A 386 -34.30 41.54 54.52
N ALA A 387 -33.91 42.35 55.52
CA ALA A 387 -32.63 42.20 56.21
C ALA A 387 -32.50 40.87 56.98
N ILE A 388 -33.57 40.44 57.67
CA ILE A 388 -33.62 39.14 58.37
C ILE A 388 -33.52 37.98 57.38
N TYR A 389 -34.21 38.08 56.25
CA TYR A 389 -34.17 37.06 55.20
C TYR A 389 -32.78 36.98 54.56
N ALA A 390 -32.14 38.11 54.28
CA ALA A 390 -30.77 38.17 53.76
C ALA A 390 -29.79 37.44 54.69
N TYR A 391 -29.82 37.73 56.00
CA TYR A 391 -28.97 37.05 56.98
C TYR A 391 -29.24 35.54 57.08
N ASN A 392 -30.50 35.13 57.12
CA ASN A 392 -30.86 33.73 57.29
C ASN A 392 -30.47 32.87 56.08
N SER A 393 -30.42 33.49 54.89
CA SER A 393 -30.08 32.85 53.62
C SER A 393 -28.56 32.64 53.43
N LEU A 394 -27.72 33.28 54.25
CA LEU A 394 -26.26 33.11 54.21
C LEU A 394 -25.83 31.67 54.55
N SER A 395 -24.74 31.23 53.94
CA SER A 395 -24.05 29.98 54.27
C SER A 395 -23.46 30.01 55.70
N LEU A 396 -23.04 28.85 56.23
CA LEU A 396 -22.39 28.78 57.56
C LEU A 396 -21.11 29.62 57.63
N GLU A 397 -20.32 29.65 56.56
CA GLU A 397 -19.11 30.47 56.49
C GLU A 397 -19.45 31.94 56.21
N GLY A 398 -20.49 32.23 55.43
CA GLY A 398 -21.00 33.59 55.23
C GLY A 398 -21.51 34.23 56.53
N LYS A 399 -22.20 33.48 57.39
CA LYS A 399 -22.71 33.98 58.69
C LYS A 399 -21.60 34.39 59.65
N LYS A 400 -20.46 33.69 59.65
CA LYS A 400 -19.29 34.05 60.48
C LYS A 400 -18.67 35.39 60.09
N LYS A 401 -18.92 35.87 58.87
CA LYS A 401 -18.42 37.15 58.35
C LYS A 401 -19.29 38.34 58.78
N ILE A 402 -20.46 38.11 59.39
CA ILE A 402 -21.31 39.18 59.93
C ILE A 402 -20.90 39.47 61.39
N PRO A 403 -20.61 40.72 61.77
CA PRO A 403 -20.25 41.07 63.14
C PRO A 403 -21.34 40.67 64.14
N GLU A 404 -20.96 40.06 65.26
CA GLU A 404 -21.90 39.57 66.28
C GLU A 404 -22.81 40.67 66.83
N ALA A 405 -22.27 41.88 67.00
CA ALA A 405 -23.04 43.07 67.39
C ALA A 405 -24.19 43.39 66.41
N THR A 406 -23.96 43.21 65.10
CA THR A 406 -24.97 43.45 64.06
C THR A 406 -26.09 42.41 64.13
N VAL A 407 -25.76 41.15 64.41
CA VAL A 407 -26.75 40.07 64.58
C VAL A 407 -27.62 40.33 65.80
N ILE A 408 -27.01 40.75 66.92
CA ILE A 408 -27.72 41.12 68.15
C ILE A 408 -28.67 42.30 67.87
N ASN A 409 -28.19 43.34 67.19
CA ASN A 409 -29.01 44.49 66.83
C ASN A 409 -30.19 44.11 65.92
N LEU A 410 -29.98 43.26 64.92
CA LEU A 410 -31.05 42.78 64.04
C LEU A 410 -32.12 41.99 64.80
N SER A 411 -31.72 41.21 65.82
CA SER A 411 -32.65 40.50 66.70
C SER A 411 -33.48 41.45 67.58
N ALA A 412 -32.88 42.54 68.08
CA ALA A 412 -33.57 43.55 68.86
C ALA A 412 -34.54 44.40 68.02
N VAL A 413 -34.14 44.76 66.80
CA VAL A 413 -34.97 45.44 65.80
C VAL A 413 -36.22 44.61 65.49
N LYS A 414 -36.06 43.29 65.29
CA LYS A 414 -37.18 42.36 65.07
C LYS A 414 -38.16 42.38 66.24
N ALA A 415 -37.67 42.26 67.48
CA ALA A 415 -38.53 42.25 68.67
C ALA A 415 -39.30 43.57 68.85
N LYS A 416 -38.65 44.71 68.60
CA LYS A 416 -39.27 46.04 68.68
C LYS A 416 -40.34 46.26 67.59
N LEU A 417 -40.12 45.75 66.38
CA LEU A 417 -41.13 45.79 65.32
C LEU A 417 -42.36 44.92 65.67
N GLU A 418 -42.15 43.71 66.19
CA GLU A 418 -43.24 42.83 66.64
C GLU A 418 -44.09 43.48 67.75
N GLU A 419 -43.45 44.20 68.68
CA GLU A 419 -44.12 44.97 69.73
C GLU A 419 -44.93 46.16 69.17
N LEU A 420 -44.35 46.94 68.24
CA LEU A 420 -45.02 48.08 67.60
C LEU A 420 -46.24 47.66 66.74
N ILE A 421 -46.16 46.52 66.06
CA ILE A 421 -47.28 45.95 65.30
C ILE A 421 -48.38 45.46 66.24
N ALA A 422 -48.02 44.82 67.37
CA ALA A 422 -48.98 44.41 68.39
C ALA A 422 -49.68 45.60 69.06
N GLN A 423 -48.97 46.72 69.27
CA GLN A 423 -49.55 47.96 69.77
C GLN A 423 -50.53 48.60 68.76
N LYS A 424 -50.23 48.60 67.45
CA LYS A 424 -51.14 49.07 66.36
C LYS A 424 -52.43 48.23 66.28
N GLN A 425 -52.39 46.95 66.65
CA GLN A 425 -53.55 46.04 66.67
C GLN A 425 -54.47 46.21 67.90
N SER A 426 -54.12 47.08 68.86
CA SER A 426 -54.88 47.29 70.10
C SER A 426 -55.85 48.48 70.09
N THR A 427 -55.97 49.21 68.97
CA THR A 427 -56.95 50.30 68.79
C THR A 427 -57.94 50.03 67.66
N ASP A 428 -58.78 48.99 67.80
CA ASP A 428 -60.16 48.93 67.26
C ASP A 428 -60.90 47.68 67.83
N PRO A 429 -62.01 47.82 68.60
CA PRO A 429 -62.72 46.68 69.19
C PRO A 429 -64.00 46.32 68.40
N GLY A 430 -64.07 45.09 67.89
CA GLY A 430 -65.33 44.57 67.33
C GLY A 430 -65.28 43.13 66.85
N ASN A 431 -65.47 42.18 67.77
CA ASN A 431 -65.67 40.76 67.46
C ASN A 431 -67.16 40.38 67.55
N SER A 432 -67.70 39.65 66.58
CA SER A 432 -68.82 38.71 66.81
C SER A 432 -69.01 37.70 65.67
N GLY A 433 -68.95 36.41 66.05
CA GLY A 433 -69.66 35.28 65.41
C GLY A 433 -68.86 34.48 64.36
N THR A 434 -68.87 33.13 64.31
CA THR A 434 -69.62 32.09 65.01
C THR A 434 -69.04 30.68 64.66
N VAL A 435 -69.32 29.69 65.53
CA VAL A 435 -69.38 28.21 65.38
C VAL A 435 -68.14 27.31 65.02
N THR A 436 -68.00 26.28 65.86
CA THR A 436 -67.11 25.09 65.99
C THR A 436 -67.25 24.04 64.85
N PRO A 437 -66.36 23.00 64.64
CA PRO A 437 -65.73 22.13 65.67
C PRO A 437 -64.25 21.68 65.48
N ALA A 438 -63.70 21.10 66.56
CA ALA A 438 -62.40 20.42 66.75
C ALA A 438 -62.29 19.07 65.98
N PRO A 439 -61.17 18.27 65.95
CA PRO A 439 -59.96 18.27 66.80
C PRO A 439 -58.60 18.00 66.08
N LYS A 440 -57.56 17.87 66.92
CA LYS A 440 -56.09 17.89 66.75
C LYS A 440 -55.48 16.54 66.21
N PRO A 441 -54.15 16.36 66.26
CA PRO A 441 -53.23 16.05 65.15
C PRO A 441 -52.96 14.54 64.93
N ALA A 442 -52.41 14.16 63.78
CA ALA A 442 -51.82 12.84 63.61
C ALA A 442 -50.54 12.87 62.76
N THR A 443 -49.45 12.48 63.38
CA THR A 443 -48.24 11.89 62.79
C THR A 443 -47.89 10.74 63.76
N PRO A 444 -47.30 9.58 63.38
CA PRO A 444 -46.77 9.12 62.09
C PRO A 444 -47.34 7.74 61.64
N SER A 445 -47.14 7.36 60.37
CA SER A 445 -47.00 5.94 60.01
C SER A 445 -46.09 5.81 58.80
N GLY A 446 -44.92 5.20 59.04
CA GLY A 446 -43.90 4.92 58.04
C GLY A 446 -44.38 3.98 56.94
N GLY A 447 -44.08 4.38 55.71
CA GLY A 447 -44.07 3.55 54.52
C GLY A 447 -43.04 4.15 53.57
N ASN A 448 -41.78 3.76 53.71
CA ASN A 448 -40.67 4.31 52.97
C ASN A 448 -40.75 3.84 51.50
N VAL A 449 -41.47 4.59 50.65
CA VAL A 449 -41.37 4.44 49.19
C VAL A 449 -40.12 5.21 48.77
N ALA A 450 -39.01 4.50 48.60
CA ALA A 450 -37.79 5.10 48.06
C ALA A 450 -38.09 5.74 46.69
N VAL A 451 -38.18 7.07 46.64
CA VAL A 451 -38.34 7.82 45.40
C VAL A 451 -37.03 7.67 44.62
N LYS A 452 -37.05 6.88 43.54
CA LYS A 452 -35.87 6.64 42.71
C LYS A 452 -35.44 7.93 42.02
N ALA A 453 -34.14 8.22 42.03
CA ALA A 453 -33.57 9.39 41.38
C ALA A 453 -33.77 9.35 39.85
N ALA A 454 -33.82 10.52 39.22
CA ALA A 454 -33.90 10.62 37.77
C ALA A 454 -32.64 10.03 37.11
N ASN A 455 -32.82 9.22 36.07
CA ASN A 455 -31.71 8.56 35.40
C ASN A 455 -30.87 9.57 34.59
N PRO A 456 -29.55 9.69 34.85
CA PRO A 456 -28.70 10.71 34.23
C PRO A 456 -28.34 10.41 32.75
N MET A 457 -29.03 9.46 32.10
CA MET A 457 -28.74 9.01 30.74
C MET A 457 -28.64 10.17 29.75
N VAL A 458 -27.51 10.25 29.03
CA VAL A 458 -27.30 11.16 27.90
C VAL A 458 -27.12 10.34 26.62
N VAL A 459 -27.92 10.67 25.60
CA VAL A 459 -27.87 10.00 24.29
C VAL A 459 -27.52 11.03 23.22
N LYS A 460 -26.47 10.77 22.42
CA LYS A 460 -26.09 11.61 21.26
C LYS A 460 -26.01 10.78 19.99
N GLY A 461 -26.64 11.24 18.91
CA GLY A 461 -26.66 10.56 17.61
C GLY A 461 -25.40 10.88 16.80
N LYS A 462 -24.97 9.96 15.96
CA LYS A 462 -23.83 10.12 15.06
C LYS A 462 -24.28 10.05 13.60
N ASN A 463 -23.48 10.63 12.70
CA ASN A 463 -23.68 10.49 11.26
C ASN A 463 -22.89 9.29 10.75
N VAL A 464 -23.54 8.38 10.03
CA VAL A 464 -22.89 7.17 9.50
C VAL A 464 -22.90 7.19 7.98
N LYS A 465 -21.75 6.88 7.37
CA LYS A 465 -21.59 6.73 5.93
C LYS A 465 -21.52 5.25 5.56
N VAL A 466 -22.29 4.82 4.56
CA VAL A 466 -22.35 3.42 4.12
C VAL A 466 -22.15 3.36 2.61
N SER A 467 -21.34 2.42 2.14
CA SER A 467 -21.05 2.25 0.71
C SER A 467 -22.25 1.66 -0.04
N PHE A 468 -22.69 2.35 -1.09
CA PHE A 468 -23.70 1.87 -2.02
C PHE A 468 -23.24 0.61 -2.76
N LYS A 469 -21.97 0.52 -3.14
CA LYS A 469 -21.39 -0.69 -3.77
C LYS A 469 -21.55 -1.91 -2.85
N LYS A 470 -21.28 -1.77 -1.55
CA LYS A 470 -21.46 -2.86 -0.56
C LYS A 470 -22.94 -3.22 -0.36
N LEU A 471 -23.82 -2.22 -0.32
CA LEU A 471 -25.27 -2.40 -0.20
C LEU A 471 -25.92 -3.01 -1.44
N LYS A 472 -25.37 -2.82 -2.64
CA LYS A 472 -25.79 -3.52 -3.87
C LYS A 472 -25.55 -5.03 -3.79
N LYS A 473 -24.47 -5.45 -3.12
CA LYS A 473 -24.08 -6.87 -3.01
C LYS A 473 -24.77 -7.59 -1.85
N LYS A 474 -24.81 -6.98 -0.65
CA LYS A 474 -25.39 -7.58 0.55
C LYS A 474 -25.89 -6.55 1.58
N LYS A 475 -26.77 -6.99 2.48
CA LYS A 475 -27.20 -6.18 3.65
C LYS A 475 -25.98 -5.72 4.47
N GLN A 476 -26.06 -4.53 5.05
CA GLN A 476 -24.99 -3.99 5.91
C GLN A 476 -25.47 -3.94 7.36
N MET A 477 -24.58 -4.28 8.30
CA MET A 477 -24.85 -4.19 9.74
C MET A 477 -23.91 -3.18 10.37
N ILE A 478 -24.45 -2.32 11.24
CA ILE A 478 -23.70 -1.26 11.90
C ILE A 478 -23.91 -1.39 13.41
N ASP A 479 -22.81 -1.45 14.16
CA ASP A 479 -22.86 -1.50 15.61
C ASP A 479 -23.37 -0.21 16.23
N VAL A 480 -24.08 -0.34 17.36
CA VAL A 480 -24.70 0.78 18.07
C VAL A 480 -23.72 1.90 18.42
N LYS A 481 -22.47 1.57 18.77
CA LYS A 481 -21.41 2.54 19.09
C LYS A 481 -21.08 3.51 17.94
N LYS A 482 -21.27 3.05 16.69
CA LYS A 482 -21.08 3.86 15.48
C LYS A 482 -22.31 4.73 15.17
N LEU A 483 -23.49 4.35 15.66
CA LEU A 483 -24.76 5.04 15.41
C LEU A 483 -25.06 6.13 16.42
N LEU A 484 -24.77 5.88 17.70
CA LEU A 484 -25.08 6.77 18.81
C LEU A 484 -24.15 6.48 20.00
N SER A 485 -24.00 7.45 20.90
CA SER A 485 -23.39 7.27 22.21
C SER A 485 -24.47 7.33 23.29
N VAL A 486 -24.44 6.35 24.19
CA VAL A 486 -25.24 6.33 25.41
C VAL A 486 -24.25 6.41 26.57
N LYS A 487 -24.37 7.44 27.42
CA LYS A 487 -23.54 7.63 28.62
C LYS A 487 -24.43 7.77 29.85
N LYS A 488 -23.90 7.36 31.01
CA LYS A 488 -24.57 7.49 32.32
C LYS A 488 -25.97 6.86 32.37
N ALA A 489 -26.21 5.82 31.57
CA ALA A 489 -27.48 5.11 31.58
C ALA A 489 -27.48 4.11 32.73
N GLU A 490 -28.43 4.27 33.65
CA GLU A 490 -28.60 3.36 34.77
C GLU A 490 -29.64 2.29 34.43
N GLY A 491 -29.25 1.02 34.56
CA GLY A 491 -30.08 -0.13 34.18
C GLY A 491 -29.89 -0.62 32.73
N LYS A 492 -30.62 -1.68 32.38
CA LYS A 492 -30.51 -2.32 31.06
C LYS A 492 -30.97 -1.39 29.94
N VAL A 493 -30.13 -1.22 28.92
CA VAL A 493 -30.41 -0.37 27.76
C VAL A 493 -31.01 -1.18 26.61
N THR A 494 -32.06 -0.65 25.98
CA THR A 494 -32.69 -1.23 24.80
C THR A 494 -32.94 -0.18 23.72
N TYR A 495 -33.15 -0.65 22.48
CA TYR A 495 -33.20 0.20 21.29
C TYR A 495 -34.41 -0.12 20.41
N GLN A 496 -35.06 0.91 19.86
CA GLN A 496 -36.17 0.75 18.94
C GLN A 496 -36.18 1.87 17.88
N ILE A 497 -36.56 1.56 16.64
CA ILE A 497 -36.80 2.59 15.62
C ILE A 497 -38.24 3.08 15.81
N LYS A 498 -38.42 4.37 16.08
CA LYS A 498 -39.73 4.98 16.38
C LYS A 498 -40.51 5.34 15.11
N THR A 499 -39.83 5.73 14.04
CA THR A 499 -40.45 6.09 12.76
C THR A 499 -39.88 5.22 11.64
N GLY A 500 -40.74 4.42 11.02
CA GLY A 500 -40.37 3.35 10.09
C GLY A 500 -39.89 3.86 8.74
N VAL A 501 -38.60 3.69 8.46
CA VAL A 501 -38.06 3.78 7.10
C VAL A 501 -37.91 2.36 6.57
N LYS A 502 -38.71 1.97 5.58
CA LYS A 502 -38.67 0.64 4.96
C LYS A 502 -37.22 0.29 4.58
N GLY A 503 -36.73 -0.87 5.06
CA GLY A 503 -35.37 -1.35 4.81
C GLY A 503 -34.35 -1.13 5.94
N PHE A 504 -34.74 -0.56 7.08
CA PHE A 504 -33.91 -0.49 8.29
C PHE A 504 -34.55 -1.26 9.45
N THR A 505 -33.75 -2.06 10.15
CA THR A 505 -34.17 -2.73 11.39
C THR A 505 -33.09 -2.58 12.45
N ILE A 506 -33.48 -2.53 13.73
CA ILE A 506 -32.53 -2.47 14.86
C ILE A 506 -32.80 -3.62 15.81
N ASN A 507 -31.74 -4.26 16.29
CA ASN A 507 -31.87 -5.29 17.32
C ASN A 507 -32.11 -4.63 18.70
N LYS A 508 -33.19 -5.04 19.37
CA LYS A 508 -33.66 -4.43 20.63
C LYS A 508 -32.66 -4.51 21.77
N LYS A 509 -31.81 -5.56 21.81
CA LYS A 509 -30.88 -5.84 22.91
C LYS A 509 -29.50 -5.19 22.69
N ASN A 510 -28.93 -5.32 21.50
CA ASN A 510 -27.55 -4.86 21.24
C ASN A 510 -27.47 -3.59 20.36
N GLY A 511 -28.60 -3.08 19.88
CA GLY A 511 -28.68 -1.84 19.10
C GLY A 511 -28.04 -1.91 17.71
N LYS A 512 -27.67 -3.11 17.23
CA LYS A 512 -27.09 -3.31 15.90
C LYS A 512 -28.15 -2.99 14.83
N LEU A 513 -27.84 -2.02 13.97
CA LEU A 513 -28.71 -1.59 12.87
C LEU A 513 -28.40 -2.40 11.63
N THR A 514 -29.42 -3.01 11.04
CA THR A 514 -29.35 -3.68 9.76
C THR A 514 -29.97 -2.81 8.67
N ILE A 515 -29.25 -2.67 7.56
CA ILE A 515 -29.66 -1.97 6.35
C ILE A 515 -29.85 -3.01 5.25
N LYS A 516 -31.07 -3.09 4.69
CA LYS A 516 -31.41 -4.04 3.63
C LYS A 516 -30.53 -3.82 2.38
N LYS A 517 -30.28 -4.89 1.63
CA LYS A 517 -29.63 -4.84 0.31
C LYS A 517 -30.45 -3.95 -0.65
N GLY A 518 -29.78 -3.21 -1.53
CA GLY A 518 -30.42 -2.43 -2.60
C GLY A 518 -30.94 -1.04 -2.21
N MET A 519 -30.57 -0.52 -1.03
CA MET A 519 -30.99 0.83 -0.62
C MET A 519 -30.40 1.92 -1.53
N LYS A 520 -31.26 2.85 -2.00
CA LYS A 520 -30.90 3.93 -2.92
C LYS A 520 -29.87 4.90 -2.29
N LYS A 521 -29.02 5.52 -3.13
CA LYS A 521 -28.08 6.58 -2.74
C LYS A 521 -28.83 7.82 -2.27
N LYS A 522 -28.95 7.98 -0.95
CA LYS A 522 -29.48 9.19 -0.30
C LYS A 522 -29.13 9.17 1.19
N THR A 523 -29.46 10.26 1.87
CA THR A 523 -29.36 10.34 3.33
C THR A 523 -30.70 9.98 3.97
N TYR A 524 -30.71 8.97 4.83
CA TYR A 524 -31.88 8.53 5.59
C TYR A 524 -31.77 9.07 7.02
N LYS A 525 -32.85 9.66 7.55
CA LYS A 525 -32.95 10.12 8.95
C LYS A 525 -33.74 9.09 9.74
N LEU A 526 -33.15 8.50 10.78
CA LEU A 526 -33.77 7.50 11.64
C LEU A 526 -33.96 8.09 13.04
N LYS A 527 -35.18 8.04 13.58
CA LYS A 527 -35.44 8.35 15.00
C LYS A 527 -35.32 7.05 15.80
N ILE A 528 -34.24 6.94 16.57
CA ILE A 528 -33.96 5.78 17.43
C ILE A 528 -34.32 6.16 18.86
N GLU A 529 -35.23 5.40 19.44
CA GLU A 529 -35.59 5.45 20.85
C GLU A 529 -34.64 4.55 21.65
N VAL A 530 -34.07 5.11 22.71
CA VAL A 530 -33.17 4.44 23.64
C VAL A 530 -33.81 4.46 25.01
N THR A 531 -34.06 3.28 25.58
CA THR A 531 -34.69 3.13 26.89
C THR A 531 -33.70 2.50 27.85
N ALA A 532 -33.48 3.15 28.99
CA ALA A 532 -32.79 2.58 30.14
C ALA A 532 -33.85 2.17 31.17
N ALA A 533 -33.84 0.89 31.58
CA ALA A 533 -34.85 0.34 32.47
C ALA A 533 -34.82 0.91 33.91
N GLY A 534 -33.75 1.63 34.29
CA GLY A 534 -33.51 2.01 35.68
C GLY A 534 -32.99 0.83 36.51
N ASN A 535 -32.79 1.08 37.80
CA ASN A 535 -32.37 0.08 38.78
C ASN A 535 -33.04 0.38 40.14
N GLU A 536 -32.48 -0.11 41.25
CA GLU A 536 -33.01 0.15 42.60
C GLU A 536 -32.94 1.63 42.98
N LYS A 537 -31.95 2.37 42.47
CA LYS A 537 -31.68 3.78 42.82
C LYS A 537 -32.22 4.78 41.80
N PHE A 538 -32.32 4.39 40.52
CA PHE A 538 -32.70 5.29 39.43
C PHE A 538 -33.94 4.80 38.69
N ALA A 539 -34.86 5.73 38.37
CA ALA A 539 -36.06 5.43 37.60
C ALA A 539 -35.73 5.07 36.13
N GLY A 540 -36.63 4.36 35.45
CA GLY A 540 -36.50 4.13 34.01
C GLY A 540 -36.66 5.43 33.22
N THR A 541 -35.91 5.60 32.14
CA THR A 541 -36.06 6.76 31.25
C THR A 541 -35.88 6.39 29.79
N THR A 542 -36.57 7.11 28.91
CA THR A 542 -36.49 6.93 27.46
C THR A 542 -36.08 8.24 26.79
N LYS A 543 -35.11 8.19 25.87
CA LYS A 543 -34.69 9.32 25.04
C LYS A 543 -34.72 8.96 23.57
N THR A 544 -35.25 9.85 22.73
CA THR A 544 -35.24 9.68 21.27
C THR A 544 -34.16 10.52 20.65
N VAL A 545 -33.38 9.94 19.74
CA VAL A 545 -32.30 10.62 19.01
C VAL A 545 -32.44 10.43 17.51
N THR A 546 -32.07 11.45 16.73
CA THR A 546 -32.06 11.36 15.27
C THR A 546 -30.66 11.00 14.76
N VAL A 547 -30.56 9.91 14.00
CA VAL A 547 -29.33 9.40 13.38
C VAL A 547 -29.44 9.57 11.86
N LYS A 548 -28.40 10.13 11.21
CA LYS A 548 -28.36 10.26 9.74
C LYS A 548 -27.47 9.18 9.14
N VAL A 549 -28.03 8.35 8.26
CA VAL A 549 -27.31 7.32 7.50
C VAL A 549 -27.21 7.76 6.04
N LYS A 550 -26.00 8.12 5.60
CA LYS A 550 -25.71 8.52 4.20
C LYS A 550 -25.21 7.33 3.40
N VAL A 551 -26.00 6.89 2.42
CA VAL A 551 -25.58 5.88 1.44
C VAL A 551 -24.86 6.58 0.29
N LYS A 552 -23.56 6.33 0.13
CA LYS A 552 -22.69 6.98 -0.87
C LYS A 552 -22.16 6.01 -1.92
#